data_AF-A0A961DH35-F1
#
_entry.id   AF-A0A961DH35-F1
#
_cell.length_a   1.000
_cell.length_b   1.000
_cell.length_c   1.000
_cell.angle_alpha   90.00
_cell.angle_beta   90.00
_cell.angle_gamma   90.00
#
_symmetry.space_group_name_H-M   'P 1'
#
loop_
_entity.id
_entity.type
_entity.pdbx_description
1 polymer ?
#
loop_
_entity_poly.entity_id
_entity_poly.type
_entity_poly.pdbx_seq_one_letter_code
_entity_poly.pdbx_strand_id
1 'polypeptide(L)' 'ERGRPPVRLGGSATPFRGREATLERGRNLDARAWLLIRGWVGPVVKVENTDPDDPTPYWLVSSRKPEELASALSRRASQV' A
#
# COMPACT_ATOMS: atom_id res chain seq x y z
N GLU A 1 -2.63 -14.68 -14.72
CA GLU A 1 -2.89 -15.27 -13.39
C GLU A 1 -2.60 -14.23 -12.33
N ARG A 2 -3.55 -13.89 -11.44
CA ARG A 2 -3.33 -12.88 -10.38
C ARG A 2 -2.94 -13.59 -9.10
N GLY A 3 -1.69 -14.02 -9.03
CA GLY A 3 -1.10 -14.59 -7.82
C GLY A 3 0.33 -14.13 -7.70
N ARG A 4 0.63 -13.43 -6.59
CA ARG A 4 1.80 -13.68 -5.73
C ARG A 4 2.01 -12.55 -4.69
N PRO A 5 2.03 -12.89 -3.39
CA PRO A 5 3.09 -12.55 -2.44
C PRO A 5 4.12 -13.71 -2.40
N PRO A 6 5.44 -13.47 -2.29
CA PRO A 6 6.06 -12.84 -1.13
C PRO A 6 6.97 -11.69 -1.57
N VAL A 7 6.51 -10.48 -1.31
CA VAL A 7 7.35 -9.30 -1.38
C VAL A 7 7.83 -8.98 0.03
N ARG A 8 9.06 -8.48 0.17
CA ARG A 8 9.49 -7.88 1.44
C ARG A 8 8.83 -6.51 1.55
N LEU A 9 7.68 -6.48 2.21
CA LEU A 9 7.08 -5.27 2.73
C LEU A 9 7.86 -4.86 3.98
N GLY A 10 9.01 -4.23 3.79
CA GLY A 10 9.85 -3.72 4.87
C GLY A 10 9.78 -2.20 5.03
N GLY A 11 9.12 -1.51 4.09
CA GLY A 11 9.12 -0.06 4.02
C GLY A 11 8.00 0.62 4.81
N SER A 12 7.95 1.95 4.72
CA SER A 12 6.95 2.77 5.38
C SER A 12 5.53 2.43 4.90
N ALA A 13 4.58 2.40 5.84
CA ALA A 13 3.16 2.28 5.54
C ALA A 13 2.45 3.60 5.86
N THR A 14 1.95 4.29 4.83
CA THR A 14 1.33 5.61 4.96
C THR A 14 -0.17 5.53 4.66
N PRO A 15 -1.05 5.87 5.64
CA PRO A 15 -2.49 5.90 5.43
C PRO A 15 -2.92 7.22 4.76
N PHE A 16 -3.91 7.15 3.86
CA PHE A 16 -4.52 8.31 3.21
C PHE A 16 -6.04 8.24 3.27
N ARG A 17 -6.69 9.40 3.46
CA ARG A 17 -8.16 9.57 3.48
C ARG A 17 -8.62 10.66 2.52
N GLY A 18 -9.93 10.69 2.25
CA GLY A 18 -10.59 11.77 1.53
C GLY A 18 -9.91 12.14 0.22
N ARG A 19 -9.59 13.43 0.05
CA ARG A 19 -8.96 13.98 -1.16
C ARG A 19 -7.59 13.38 -1.43
N GLU A 20 -6.77 13.18 -0.40
CA GLU A 20 -5.43 12.60 -0.55
C GLU A 20 -5.52 11.17 -1.07
N ALA A 21 -6.43 10.36 -0.52
CA ALA A 21 -6.67 9.01 -1.01
C ALA A 21 -7.08 8.99 -2.49
N THR A 22 -7.87 9.97 -2.94
CA THR A 22 -8.24 10.13 -4.35
C THR A 22 -7.05 10.52 -5.22
N LEU A 23 -6.16 11.37 -4.73
CA LEU A 23 -4.91 11.70 -5.45
C LEU A 23 -4.01 10.47 -5.59
N GLU A 24 -3.86 9.67 -4.53
CA GLU A 24 -3.05 8.44 -4.53
C GLU A 24 -3.58 7.36 -5.47
N ARG A 25 -4.90 7.25 -5.66
CA ARG A 25 -5.51 6.36 -6.65
C ARG A 25 -5.48 6.90 -8.08
N GLY A 26 -5.18 8.18 -8.25
CA GLY A 26 -5.26 8.89 -9.51
C GLY A 26 -3.93 9.52 -9.86
N ARG A 27 -3.85 10.83 -9.74
CA ARG A 27 -2.71 11.64 -10.21
C ARG A 27 -1.35 11.18 -9.67
N ASN A 28 -1.28 10.69 -8.44
CA ASN A 28 -0.02 10.29 -7.79
C ASN A 28 0.29 8.79 -8.00
N LEU A 29 -0.56 8.05 -8.70
CA LEU A 29 -0.42 6.61 -8.89
C LEU A 29 0.72 6.32 -9.88
N ASP A 30 1.66 5.45 -9.47
CA ASP A 30 2.67 4.89 -10.34
C ASP A 30 2.07 3.67 -11.06
N ALA A 31 2.24 3.59 -12.39
CA ALA A 31 1.70 2.50 -13.20
C ALA A 31 2.24 1.11 -12.82
N ARG A 32 3.39 1.04 -12.16
CA ARG A 32 4.01 -0.19 -11.67
C ARG A 32 3.52 -0.58 -10.28
N ALA A 33 2.78 0.27 -9.60
CA ALA A 33 2.28 -0.04 -8.27
C ALA A 33 1.34 -1.25 -8.30
N TRP A 34 1.46 -2.11 -7.29
CA TRP A 34 0.50 -3.20 -7.14
C TRP A 34 -0.76 -2.67 -6.45
N LEU A 35 -1.92 -3.03 -6.99
CA LEU A 35 -3.21 -2.45 -6.58
C LEU A 35 -4.14 -3.50 -5.98
N LEU A 36 -4.61 -3.23 -4.77
CA LEU A 36 -5.80 -3.86 -4.20
C LEU A 36 -6.79 -2.75 -3.86
N ILE A 37 -7.55 -2.32 -4.86
CA ILE A 37 -8.53 -1.24 -4.71
C ILE A 37 -9.95 -1.81 -4.69
N ARG A 38 -10.76 -1.32 -3.76
CA ARG A 38 -12.20 -1.62 -3.66
C ARG A 38 -12.96 -0.32 -3.92
N GLY A 39 -13.78 -0.29 -4.96
CA GLY A 39 -14.47 0.95 -5.40
C GLY A 39 -15.39 1.58 -4.33
N TRP A 40 -15.85 0.80 -3.36
CA TRP A 40 -16.69 1.25 -2.25
C TRP A 40 -15.91 1.55 -0.95
N VAL A 41 -14.57 1.49 -0.97
CA VAL A 41 -13.71 1.82 0.18
C VAL A 41 -12.84 3.02 -0.19
N GLY A 42 -13.21 4.19 0.35
CA GLY A 42 -12.55 5.46 0.05
C GLY A 42 -11.11 5.59 0.58
N PRO A 43 -10.74 5.13 1.77
CA PRO A 43 -9.36 5.24 2.24
C PRO A 43 -8.43 4.17 1.68
N VAL A 44 -7.14 4.50 1.61
CA VAL A 44 -6.07 3.59 1.14
C VAL A 44 -4.84 3.67 2.04
N VAL A 45 -4.00 2.64 1.98
CA VAL A 45 -2.66 2.63 2.57
C VAL A 45 -1.66 2.39 1.45
N LYS A 46 -0.64 3.23 1.38
CA LYS A 46 0.55 3.01 0.54
C LYS A 46 1.59 2.28 1.37
N VAL A 47 2.07 1.14 0.89
CA VAL A 47 3.10 0.33 1.56
C VAL A 47 4.29 0.23 0.64
N GLU A 48 5.42 0.78 1.04
CA GLU A 48 6.65 0.75 0.26
C GLU A 48 7.17 -0.68 0.08
N ASN A 49 7.61 -0.98 -1.13
CA ASN A 49 8.33 -2.22 -1.42
C ASN A 49 9.83 -1.99 -1.26
N THR A 50 10.49 -2.86 -0.50
CA THR A 50 11.93 -2.79 -0.25
C THR A 50 12.69 -3.93 -0.90
N ASP A 51 12.03 -4.77 -1.70
CA ASP A 51 12.67 -5.86 -2.44
C ASP A 51 13.39 -5.30 -3.68
N PRO A 52 14.74 -5.35 -3.74
CA PRO A 52 15.49 -4.79 -4.87
C PRO A 52 15.26 -5.54 -6.19
N ASP A 53 14.80 -6.79 -6.11
CA ASP A 53 14.53 -7.63 -7.28
C ASP A 53 13.10 -7.44 -7.83
N ASP A 54 12.26 -6.66 -7.14
CA ASP A 54 10.88 -6.37 -7.55
C ASP A 54 10.74 -4.90 -8.02
N PRO A 55 10.41 -4.65 -9.31
CA PRO A 55 10.25 -3.29 -9.84
C PRO A 55 8.98 -2.57 -9.35
N THR A 56 8.11 -3.24 -8.58
CA THR A 56 6.91 -2.67 -7.96
C THR A 56 7.33 -1.70 -6.86
N PRO A 57 7.14 -0.37 -6.99
CA PRO A 57 7.68 0.57 -6.01
C PRO A 57 6.92 0.55 -4.67
N TYR A 58 5.62 0.28 -4.73
CA TYR A 58 4.75 0.21 -3.56
C TYR A 58 3.47 -0.54 -3.88
N TRP A 59 2.76 -0.92 -2.82
CA TRP A 59 1.40 -1.44 -2.88
C TRP A 59 0.42 -0.36 -2.44
N LEU A 60 -0.71 -0.23 -3.15
CA LEU A 60 -1.81 0.65 -2.77
C LEU A 60 -3.05 -0.19 -2.44
N VAL A 61 -3.43 -0.18 -1.16
CA VAL A 61 -4.42 -1.12 -0.61
C VAL A 61 -5.59 -0.36 0.01
N SER A 62 -6.82 -0.64 -0.42
CA SER A 62 -8.03 -0.13 0.21
C SER A 62 -8.22 -0.71 1.61
N SER A 63 -8.47 0.15 2.60
CA SER A 63 -8.82 -0.27 3.97
C SER A 63 -9.84 0.69 4.58
N ARG A 64 -10.79 0.16 5.35
CA ARG A 64 -11.71 1.00 6.14
C ARG A 64 -11.03 1.55 7.41
N LYS A 65 -9.91 0.95 7.81
CA LYS A 65 -9.10 1.28 8.98
C LYS A 65 -7.63 1.46 8.55
N PRO A 66 -7.33 2.47 7.71
CA PRO A 66 -6.00 2.63 7.13
C PRO A 66 -4.93 2.90 8.19
N GLU A 67 -5.24 3.64 9.27
CA GLU A 67 -4.29 3.91 10.36
C GLU A 67 -3.95 2.63 11.15
N GLU A 68 -4.95 1.83 11.50
CA GLU A 68 -4.72 0.55 12.20
C GLU A 68 -3.89 -0.40 11.33
N LEU A 69 -4.16 -0.45 10.02
CA LEU A 69 -3.41 -1.27 9.09
C LEU A 69 -1.95 -0.79 8.96
N ALA A 70 -1.74 0.51 8.77
CA ALA A 70 -0.40 1.10 8.71
C ALA A 70 0.40 0.81 9.99
N SER A 71 -0.20 1.02 11.16
CA SER A 71 0.44 0.72 12.46
C SER A 71 0.78 -0.77 12.62
N ALA A 72 -0.11 -1.67 12.19
CA ALA A 72 0.16 -3.11 12.23
C ALA A 72 1.33 -3.51 11.31
N LEU A 73 1.41 -2.93 10.12
CA LEU A 73 2.51 -3.16 9.18
C LEU A 73 3.83 -2.61 9.69
N SER A 74 3.86 -1.39 10.24
CA SER A 74 5.06 -0.81 10.83
C SER A 74 5.58 -1.66 12.00
N ARG A 75 4.69 -2.14 12.88
CA ARG A 75 5.09 -3.03 13.99
C ARG A 75 5.73 -4.33 13.49
N ARG A 76 5.19 -4.90 12.41
CA ARG A 76 5.74 -6.13 11.82
C ARG A 76 7.10 -5.89 11.17
N ALA A 77 7.29 -4.74 10.51
CA ALA A 77 8.58 -4.38 9.91
C ALA A 77 9.69 -4.21 10.97
N SER A 78 9.36 -3.79 12.19
CA SER A 78 10.32 -3.68 13.31
C SER A 78 10.69 -5.03 13.96
N GLN A 79 10.02 -6.13 13.60
CA GLN A 79 10.22 -7.45 14.22
C GLN A 79 11.11 -8.39 13.39
N VAL A 80 11.74 -7.88 12.33
CA VAL A 80 12.58 -8.65 11.40
C VAL A 80 14.02 -8.19 11.46
#